data_AF-A0A538L0S0-F1
#
_entry.id   AF-A0A538L0S0-F1
#
_cell.length_a   1.000
_cell.length_b   1.000
_cell.length_c   1.000
_cell.angle_alpha   90.00
_cell.angle_beta   90.00
_cell.angle_gamma   90.00
#
_symmetry.space_group_name_H-M   'P 1'
#
loop_
_entity.id
_entity.type
_entity.pdbx_description
1 polymer ?
#
loop_
_entity_poly.entity_id
_entity_poly.type
_entity_poly.pdbx_seq_one_letter_code
_entity_poly.pdbx_strand_id
1 'polypeptide(L)'
;MTRARAAAIAACLAALAVAVPASPAAAVSVKRGKHYYSRIFPADAFTVRDKRQVTGRRVHFRIGKDYPLVGGRIRRRCTKSTYSICDSFAELNKLDGFDPQPRVVVPFTGAINLSSVKDSNFFITTNHGKFASGFRQLTFDPATNTLAGISDKFLREDTRYR
;
A
#
# COMPACT_ATOMS: atom_id res chain seq x y z
N MET A 1 -77.78 14.22 44.55
CA MET A 1 -76.73 15.02 45.21
C MET A 1 -75.37 14.45 44.82
N THR A 2 -74.69 15.20 43.97
CA THR A 2 -73.37 15.01 43.34
C THR A 2 -72.22 14.74 44.32
N ARG A 3 -71.28 13.82 44.02
CA ARG A 3 -69.80 14.00 44.16
C ARG A 3 -68.98 13.08 43.24
N ALA A 4 -68.38 13.72 42.24
CA ALA A 4 -67.13 13.51 41.49
C ALA A 4 -66.56 12.09 41.25
N ARG A 5 -66.52 11.70 39.97
CA ARG A 5 -65.59 10.71 39.39
C ARG A 5 -64.23 11.39 39.16
N ALA A 6 -63.15 10.85 39.74
CA ALA A 6 -61.79 11.32 39.48
C ALA A 6 -61.29 10.79 38.12
N ALA A 7 -60.81 11.70 37.28
CA ALA A 7 -60.38 11.45 35.91
C ALA A 7 -58.95 10.87 35.86
N ALA A 8 -58.75 9.93 34.93
CA ALA A 8 -57.44 9.42 34.54
C ALA A 8 -56.86 10.27 33.40
N ILE A 9 -55.57 10.64 33.46
CA ILE A 9 -54.76 10.96 32.28
C ILE A 9 -53.33 10.47 32.54
N ALA A 10 -53.01 9.29 32.02
CA ALA A 10 -51.62 8.85 31.84
C ALA A 10 -51.18 9.27 30.44
N ALA A 11 -50.27 10.23 30.35
CA ALA A 11 -49.70 10.69 29.08
C ALA A 11 -48.58 9.73 28.63
N CYS A 12 -48.89 8.88 27.64
CA CYS A 12 -47.87 8.14 26.89
C CYS A 12 -47.18 9.07 25.88
N LEU A 13 -45.98 9.54 26.21
CA LEU A 13 -45.08 10.17 25.22
C LEU A 13 -44.44 9.08 24.36
N ALA A 14 -45.01 8.83 23.18
CA ALA A 14 -44.38 8.01 22.16
C ALA A 14 -43.25 8.81 21.49
N ALA A 15 -42.00 8.53 21.84
CA ALA A 15 -40.84 9.05 21.15
C ALA A 15 -40.71 8.35 19.78
N LEU A 16 -41.10 9.05 18.70
CA LEU A 16 -40.79 8.65 17.33
C LEU A 16 -39.28 8.79 17.11
N ALA A 17 -38.55 7.67 17.19
CA ALA A 17 -37.17 7.60 16.72
C ALA A 17 -37.16 7.74 15.20
N VAL A 18 -36.87 8.95 14.70
CA VAL A 18 -36.57 9.17 13.28
C VAL A 18 -35.27 8.44 12.99
N ALA A 19 -35.36 7.30 12.30
CA ALA A 19 -34.20 6.57 11.80
C ALA A 19 -33.49 7.44 10.75
N VAL A 20 -32.39 8.09 11.14
CA VAL A 20 -31.51 8.77 10.19
C VAL A 20 -30.87 7.68 9.33
N PRO A 21 -31.05 7.68 8.00
CA PRO A 21 -30.41 6.69 7.14
C PRO A 21 -28.90 6.89 7.24
N ALA A 22 -28.20 5.83 7.67
CA ALA A 22 -26.75 5.80 7.65
C ALA A 22 -26.27 5.98 6.21
N SER A 23 -25.49 7.02 5.96
CA SER A 23 -24.86 7.20 4.65
C SER A 23 -23.94 6.02 4.37
N PRO A 24 -23.98 5.39 3.17
CA PRO A 24 -23.05 4.32 2.83
C PRO A 24 -21.61 4.81 3.02
N ALA A 25 -20.81 4.01 3.73
CA ALA A 25 -19.39 4.28 3.90
C ALA A 25 -18.73 4.42 2.51
N ALA A 26 -17.89 5.43 2.34
CA ALA A 26 -17.18 5.65 1.08
C ALA A 26 -16.41 4.37 0.68
N ALA A 27 -16.52 3.98 -0.58
CA ALA A 27 -15.82 2.80 -1.09
C ALA A 27 -14.30 2.96 -0.92
N VAL A 28 -13.66 1.99 -0.27
CA VAL A 28 -12.21 1.97 -0.07
C VAL A 28 -11.54 1.50 -1.37
N SER A 29 -10.49 2.20 -1.79
CA SER A 29 -9.76 1.88 -3.02
C SER A 29 -8.26 1.99 -2.81
N VAL A 30 -7.49 1.35 -3.70
CA VAL A 30 -6.02 1.45 -3.72
C VAL A 30 -5.61 2.86 -4.18
N LYS A 31 -4.71 3.50 -3.43
CA LYS A 31 -4.14 4.80 -3.82
C LYS A 31 -3.24 4.64 -5.05
N ARG A 32 -3.35 5.59 -6.00
CA ARG A 32 -2.59 5.64 -7.27
C ARG A 32 -1.90 7.00 -7.48
N GLY A 33 -1.22 7.48 -6.45
CA GLY A 33 -0.48 8.74 -6.43
C GLY A 33 0.95 8.65 -6.98
N LYS A 34 1.63 9.79 -6.99
CA LYS A 34 2.99 9.95 -7.54
C LYS A 34 4.11 9.69 -6.51
N HIS A 35 3.81 9.66 -5.21
CA HIS A 35 4.81 9.53 -4.13
C HIS A 35 4.81 8.11 -3.55
N TYR A 36 5.87 7.71 -2.84
CA TYR A 36 6.07 6.33 -2.38
C TYR A 36 4.91 5.79 -1.53
N TYR A 37 4.37 6.59 -0.60
CA TYR A 37 3.27 6.19 0.29
C TYR A 37 1.87 6.33 -0.32
N SER A 38 1.79 6.77 -1.58
CA SER A 38 0.52 6.92 -2.29
C SER A 38 0.38 5.97 -3.46
N ARG A 39 1.25 4.97 -3.60
CA ARG A 39 1.18 3.94 -4.65
C ARG A 39 1.67 2.59 -4.14
N ILE A 40 1.40 1.54 -4.92
CA ILE A 40 1.93 0.21 -4.66
C ILE A 40 3.46 0.23 -4.71
N PHE A 41 4.10 -0.48 -3.79
CA PHE A 41 5.52 -0.79 -3.80
C PHE A 41 5.70 -2.32 -3.83
N PRO A 42 6.69 -2.90 -4.53
CA PRO A 42 7.72 -2.24 -5.34
C PRO A 42 7.18 -1.54 -6.60
N ALA A 43 7.90 -0.52 -7.07
CA ALA A 43 7.57 0.27 -8.26
C ALA A 43 8.83 0.87 -8.94
N ASP A 44 8.68 1.36 -10.16
CA ASP A 44 9.76 1.86 -11.03
C ASP A 44 10.36 3.24 -10.64
N ALA A 45 10.22 3.69 -9.39
CA ALA A 45 10.63 5.05 -9.00
C ALA A 45 12.16 5.23 -8.85
N PHE A 46 12.89 4.13 -8.67
CA PHE A 46 14.36 4.10 -8.60
C PHE A 46 14.95 3.41 -9.83
N THR A 47 14.26 3.39 -10.96
CA THR A 47 14.75 2.76 -12.18
C THR A 47 14.75 3.74 -13.35
N VAL A 48 15.64 3.49 -14.30
CA VAL A 48 15.67 4.16 -15.62
C VAL A 48 15.54 3.10 -16.71
N ARG A 49 15.07 3.51 -17.89
CA ARG A 49 15.04 2.62 -19.06
C ARG A 49 16.48 2.30 -19.47
N ASP A 50 16.78 1.03 -19.67
CA ASP A 50 18.06 0.55 -20.17
C ASP A 50 17.81 -0.72 -20.99
N LYS A 51 17.94 -0.63 -22.32
CA LYS A 51 17.63 -1.74 -23.23
C LYS A 51 18.64 -2.91 -23.15
N ARG A 52 19.75 -2.73 -22.43
CA ARG A 52 20.75 -3.78 -22.21
C ARG A 52 20.36 -4.73 -21.08
N GLN A 53 19.31 -4.38 -20.33
CA GLN A 53 18.77 -5.17 -19.22
C GLN A 53 17.64 -6.08 -19.70
N VAL A 54 17.49 -7.24 -19.09
CA VAL A 54 16.42 -8.22 -19.37
C VAL A 54 15.04 -7.60 -19.14
N THR A 55 14.87 -6.81 -18.08
CA THR A 55 13.59 -6.11 -17.82
C THR A 55 13.41 -4.83 -18.63
N GLY A 56 14.43 -4.44 -19.41
CA GLY A 56 14.50 -3.13 -20.07
C GLY A 56 14.69 -1.95 -19.11
N ARG A 57 15.04 -2.22 -17.85
CA ARG A 57 15.26 -1.22 -16.80
C ARG A 57 16.46 -1.56 -15.93
N ARG A 58 17.08 -0.50 -15.40
CA ARG A 58 18.20 -0.61 -14.45
C ARG A 58 17.92 0.24 -13.23
N VAL A 59 18.34 -0.24 -12.05
CA VAL A 59 18.34 0.57 -10.83
C VAL A 59 19.17 1.85 -11.03
N HIS A 60 18.67 2.95 -10.49
CA HIS A 60 19.28 4.27 -10.61
C HIS A 60 18.96 5.14 -9.41
N PHE A 61 19.73 4.93 -8.35
CA PHE A 61 19.89 5.87 -7.26
C PHE A 61 20.75 7.06 -7.71
N ARG A 62 20.32 8.28 -7.36
CA ARG A 62 20.97 9.54 -7.72
C ARG A 62 21.77 10.08 -6.55
N ILE A 63 23.05 10.36 -6.78
CA ILE A 63 23.91 11.00 -5.79
C ILE A 63 23.36 12.38 -5.43
N GLY A 64 23.41 12.73 -4.14
CA GLY A 64 22.87 13.98 -3.61
C GLY A 64 21.35 14.04 -3.50
N LYS A 65 20.62 13.00 -3.92
CA LYS A 65 19.15 12.95 -3.84
C LYS A 65 18.59 11.69 -3.21
N ASP A 66 19.19 10.54 -3.51
CA ASP A 66 18.81 9.26 -2.91
C ASP A 66 19.92 8.74 -1.98
N TYR A 67 21.19 9.11 -2.23
CA TYR A 67 22.37 8.71 -1.44
C TYR A 67 23.53 9.72 -1.55
N PRO A 68 24.58 9.65 -0.71
CA PRO A 68 24.74 8.79 0.47
C PRO A 68 23.95 9.32 1.67
N LEU A 69 23.30 8.40 2.39
CA LEU A 69 22.59 8.70 3.63
C LEU A 69 23.54 8.47 4.82
N VAL A 70 23.95 9.55 5.48
CA VAL A 70 24.95 9.50 6.58
C VAL A 70 24.38 10.23 7.79
N GLY A 71 24.08 9.48 8.85
CA GLY A 71 23.41 10.01 10.04
C GLY A 71 22.01 10.55 9.71
N GLY A 72 21.25 9.82 8.90
CA GLY A 72 19.89 10.18 8.49
C GLY A 72 19.79 11.36 7.51
N ARG A 73 20.92 11.87 6.99
CA ARG A 73 20.93 13.00 6.05
C ARG A 73 21.60 12.63 4.73
N ILE A 74 20.94 13.01 3.63
CA ILE A 74 21.50 12.84 2.29
C ILE A 74 22.62 13.86 2.10
N ARG A 75 23.81 13.39 1.70
CA ARG A 75 24.95 14.25 1.41
C ARG A 75 25.05 14.50 -0.09
N ARG A 76 25.51 15.68 -0.48
CA ARG A 76 25.64 16.07 -1.90
C ARG A 76 26.81 15.42 -2.62
N ARG A 77 27.76 14.84 -1.88
CA ARG A 77 29.01 14.27 -2.40
C ARG A 77 29.44 13.11 -1.53
N CYS A 78 30.25 12.24 -2.11
CA CYS A 78 31.00 11.21 -1.39
C CYS A 78 32.34 11.79 -0.92
N THR A 79 32.85 11.27 0.19
CA THR A 79 34.14 11.59 0.80
C THR A 79 34.88 10.28 1.06
N LYS A 80 36.16 10.34 1.44
CA LYS A 80 36.91 9.14 1.89
C LYS A 80 36.17 8.38 3.00
N SER A 81 35.58 9.10 3.96
CA SER A 81 34.83 8.52 5.08
C SER A 81 33.46 7.93 4.70
N THR A 82 32.95 8.23 3.51
CA THR A 82 31.62 7.77 3.05
C THR A 82 31.71 6.92 1.77
N TYR A 83 32.93 6.54 1.38
CA TYR A 83 33.21 5.80 0.16
C TYR A 83 32.42 4.49 0.10
N SER A 84 32.43 3.69 1.17
CA SER A 84 31.74 2.41 1.23
C SER A 84 30.24 2.51 0.95
N ILE A 85 29.57 3.56 1.47
CA ILE A 85 28.16 3.80 1.20
C ILE A 85 27.96 4.08 -0.30
N CYS A 86 28.79 4.95 -0.87
CA CYS A 86 28.66 5.32 -2.27
C CYS A 86 28.95 4.15 -3.22
N ASP A 87 29.95 3.34 -2.90
CA ASP A 87 30.32 2.14 -3.63
C ASP A 87 29.17 1.13 -3.63
N SER A 88 28.53 0.88 -2.48
CA SER A 88 27.34 0.03 -2.41
C SER A 88 26.21 0.49 -3.32
N PHE A 89 25.94 1.81 -3.38
CA PHE A 89 24.92 2.33 -4.30
C PHE A 89 25.33 2.23 -5.78
N ALA A 90 26.63 2.31 -6.09
CA ALA A 90 27.15 2.08 -7.42
C ALA A 90 26.94 0.61 -7.85
N GLU A 91 27.16 -0.34 -6.95
CA GLU A 91 26.88 -1.77 -7.19
C GLU A 91 25.38 -2.03 -7.35
N LEU A 92 24.54 -1.48 -6.46
CA LEU A 92 23.09 -1.59 -6.60
C LEU A 92 22.58 -1.03 -7.94
N ASN A 93 23.20 0.04 -8.46
CA ASN A 93 22.86 0.60 -9.77
C ASN A 93 23.21 -0.31 -10.95
N LYS A 94 23.89 -1.45 -10.75
CA LYS A 94 24.11 -2.46 -11.78
C LYS A 94 22.99 -3.50 -11.86
N LEU A 95 22.12 -3.55 -10.84
CA LEU A 95 21.07 -4.57 -10.75
C LEU A 95 19.95 -4.32 -11.76
N ASP A 96 19.44 -5.45 -12.24
CA ASP A 96 18.27 -5.60 -13.09
C ASP A 96 17.20 -6.39 -12.33
N GLY A 97 15.96 -5.96 -12.44
CA GLY A 97 14.85 -6.63 -11.79
C GLY A 97 14.68 -6.32 -10.31
N PHE A 98 13.90 -7.18 -9.67
CA PHE A 98 13.45 -7.06 -8.29
C PHE A 98 13.46 -8.45 -7.66
N ASP A 99 13.33 -8.50 -6.33
CA ASP A 99 13.19 -9.73 -5.55
C ASP A 99 12.09 -10.65 -6.14
N PRO A 100 12.40 -11.89 -6.58
CA PRO A 100 11.42 -12.85 -7.07
C PRO A 100 10.29 -13.16 -6.07
N GLN A 101 10.47 -12.87 -4.79
CA GLN A 101 9.42 -13.02 -3.78
C GLN A 101 9.21 -11.72 -2.99
N PRO A 102 8.74 -10.64 -3.65
CA PRO A 102 8.80 -9.33 -3.06
C PRO A 102 7.78 -9.18 -1.93
N ARG A 103 8.14 -8.40 -0.91
CA ARG A 103 7.17 -7.79 -0.01
C ARG A 103 6.48 -6.63 -0.72
N VAL A 104 5.20 -6.80 -1.03
CA VAL A 104 4.35 -5.79 -1.64
C VAL A 104 3.68 -4.97 -0.55
N VAL A 105 3.58 -3.66 -0.79
CA VAL A 105 2.93 -2.69 0.08
C VAL A 105 1.87 -1.96 -0.74
N VAL A 106 0.62 -1.98 -0.27
CA VAL A 106 -0.55 -1.43 -0.97
C VAL A 106 -1.26 -0.42 -0.06
N PRO A 107 -1.13 0.88 -0.33
CA PRO A 107 -1.81 1.90 0.44
C PRO A 107 -3.26 2.08 -0.05
N PHE A 108 -4.21 2.15 0.88
CA PHE A 108 -5.64 2.33 0.64
C PHE A 108 -6.13 3.71 1.06
N THR A 109 -7.27 4.15 0.50
CA THR A 109 -7.96 5.40 0.87
C THR A 109 -8.59 5.36 2.26
N GLY A 110 -8.79 4.18 2.83
CA GLY A 110 -9.40 3.96 4.15
C GLY A 110 -9.08 2.57 4.70
N ALA A 111 -9.63 2.26 5.87
CA ALA A 111 -9.42 0.99 6.54
C ALA A 111 -10.00 -0.19 5.74
N ILE A 112 -9.34 -1.35 5.78
CA ILE A 112 -9.85 -2.61 5.22
C ILE A 112 -9.95 -3.67 6.30
N ASN A 113 -10.78 -4.69 6.06
CA ASN A 113 -10.78 -5.90 6.88
C ASN A 113 -9.76 -6.89 6.31
N LEU A 114 -8.73 -7.26 7.07
CA LEU A 114 -7.73 -8.22 6.62
C LEU A 114 -8.32 -9.57 6.18
N SER A 115 -9.41 -10.02 6.83
CA SER A 115 -10.07 -11.29 6.46
C SER A 115 -10.79 -11.25 5.11
N SER A 116 -11.00 -10.07 4.52
CA SER A 116 -11.56 -9.94 3.17
C SER A 116 -10.52 -10.05 2.05
N VAL A 117 -9.22 -10.03 2.39
CA VAL A 117 -8.12 -10.18 1.43
C VAL A 117 -7.95 -11.67 1.12
N LYS A 118 -8.31 -12.06 -0.10
CA LYS A 118 -8.24 -13.45 -0.57
C LYS A 118 -7.61 -13.51 -1.96
N ASP A 119 -7.00 -14.62 -2.29
CA ASP A 119 -6.35 -14.81 -3.61
C ASP A 119 -7.35 -14.69 -4.78
N SER A 120 -8.65 -14.85 -4.54
CA SER A 120 -9.70 -14.67 -5.54
C SER A 120 -10.04 -13.21 -5.86
N ASN A 121 -9.70 -12.25 -4.98
CA ASN A 121 -10.04 -10.83 -5.16
C ASN A 121 -8.84 -9.89 -5.05
N PHE A 122 -7.71 -10.36 -4.54
CA PHE A 122 -6.52 -9.55 -4.30
C PHE A 122 -5.26 -10.39 -4.55
N PHE A 123 -4.69 -10.23 -5.74
CA PHE A 123 -3.58 -11.05 -6.23
C PHE A 123 -2.69 -10.26 -7.18
N ILE A 124 -1.44 -10.69 -7.29
CA ILE A 124 -0.47 -10.22 -8.28
C ILE A 124 -0.72 -10.99 -9.57
N THR A 125 -0.79 -10.31 -10.71
CA THR A 125 -0.98 -10.98 -12.00
C THR A 125 -0.16 -10.39 -13.12
N THR A 126 0.02 -11.17 -14.19
CA THR A 126 0.60 -10.67 -15.44
C THR A 126 -0.44 -9.87 -16.23
N ASN A 127 0.02 -9.13 -17.23
CA ASN A 127 -0.88 -8.30 -18.04
C ASN A 127 -2.05 -9.07 -18.68
N HIS A 128 -1.89 -10.36 -18.94
CA HIS A 128 -2.89 -11.22 -19.57
C HIS A 128 -3.52 -12.25 -18.62
N GLY A 129 -3.29 -12.15 -17.31
CA GLY A 129 -3.95 -13.04 -16.34
C GLY A 129 -3.44 -14.48 -16.30
N LYS A 130 -2.43 -14.84 -17.11
CA LYS A 130 -1.90 -16.22 -17.22
C LYS A 130 -1.26 -16.76 -15.93
N PHE A 131 -0.97 -15.87 -14.99
CA PHE A 131 -0.37 -16.19 -13.70
C PHE A 131 -1.07 -15.37 -12.63
N ALA A 132 -1.30 -15.97 -11.47
CA ALA A 132 -1.78 -15.29 -10.28
C ALA A 132 -0.98 -15.77 -9.06
N SER A 133 -0.55 -14.82 -8.25
CA SER A 133 0.05 -15.04 -6.94
C SER A 133 -0.77 -14.31 -5.89
N GLY A 134 -1.21 -15.03 -4.87
CA GLY A 134 -1.77 -14.44 -3.67
C GLY A 134 -0.72 -13.79 -2.78
N PHE A 135 -1.11 -13.53 -1.54
CA PHE A 135 -0.23 -12.92 -0.54
C PHE A 135 -0.21 -13.74 0.75
N ARG A 136 0.97 -13.83 1.36
CA ARG A 136 1.17 -14.45 2.68
C ARG A 136 1.71 -13.43 3.67
N GLN A 137 1.60 -13.76 4.97
CA GLN A 137 2.07 -12.92 6.07
C GLN A 137 1.51 -11.50 5.99
N LEU A 138 0.18 -11.42 5.79
CA LEU A 138 -0.51 -10.15 5.67
C LEU A 138 -0.43 -9.35 6.97
N THR A 139 -0.09 -8.07 6.84
CA THR A 139 -0.12 -7.08 7.92
C THR A 139 -0.87 -5.85 7.45
N PHE A 140 -1.67 -5.23 8.31
CA PHE A 140 -2.33 -3.96 8.03
C PHE A 140 -1.93 -2.91 9.05
N ASP A 141 -1.44 -1.77 8.57
CA ASP A 141 -1.17 -0.58 9.38
C ASP A 141 -2.37 0.38 9.33
N PRO A 142 -3.12 0.53 10.43
CA PRO A 142 -4.29 1.42 10.48
C PRO A 142 -3.92 2.90 10.48
N ALA A 143 -2.69 3.28 10.87
CA ALA A 143 -2.29 4.68 10.89
C ALA A 143 -2.12 5.25 9.48
N THR A 144 -1.64 4.43 8.54
CA THR A 144 -1.42 4.83 7.14
C THR A 144 -2.41 4.22 6.14
N ASN A 145 -3.30 3.33 6.63
CA ASN A 145 -4.17 2.48 5.82
C ASN A 145 -3.40 1.67 4.78
N THR A 146 -2.37 0.94 5.24
CA THR A 146 -1.45 0.24 4.35
C THR A 146 -1.47 -1.26 4.61
N LEU A 147 -1.81 -2.03 3.58
CA LEU A 147 -1.63 -3.48 3.57
C LEU A 147 -0.20 -3.79 3.14
N ALA A 148 0.40 -4.82 3.74
CA ALA A 148 1.61 -5.41 3.22
C ALA A 148 1.56 -6.94 3.31
N GLY A 149 2.23 -7.60 2.38
CA GLY A 149 2.33 -9.06 2.32
C GLY A 149 3.44 -9.49 1.37
N ILE A 150 3.77 -10.77 1.40
CA ILE A 150 4.79 -11.38 0.54
C ILE A 150 4.08 -12.20 -0.53
N SER A 151 4.57 -12.20 -1.77
CA SER A 151 4.00 -13.06 -2.82
C SER A 151 4.01 -14.54 -2.38
N ASP A 152 2.89 -15.23 -2.59
CA ASP A 152 2.77 -16.65 -2.25
C ASP A 152 3.54 -17.58 -3.20
N LYS A 153 3.92 -17.06 -4.36
CA LYS A 153 4.67 -17.73 -5.42
C LYS A 153 5.88 -16.89 -5.82
N PHE A 154 6.90 -17.57 -6.36
CA PHE A 154 8.01 -16.90 -7.01
C PHE A 154 7.54 -16.26 -8.32
N LEU A 155 7.88 -14.99 -8.46
CA LEU A 155 7.71 -14.18 -9.65
C LEU A 155 8.90 -14.42 -10.59
N ARG A 156 8.66 -14.31 -11.90
CA ARG A 156 9.70 -14.41 -12.91
C ARG A 156 10.41 -13.06 -13.04
N GLU A 157 11.74 -13.08 -13.04
CA GLU A 157 12.60 -11.89 -13.02
C GLU A 157 12.44 -10.99 -14.25
N ASP A 158 12.04 -11.56 -15.40
CA ASP A 158 11.87 -10.88 -16.70
C ASP A 158 10.42 -10.39 -16.96
N THR A 159 9.53 -10.52 -15.98
CA THR A 159 8.08 -10.38 -16.19
C THR A 159 7.52 -9.17 -15.47
N ARG A 160 6.64 -8.43 -16.16
CA ARG A 160 5.90 -7.30 -15.56
C ARG A 160 4.58 -7.76 -14.94
N TYR A 161 4.38 -7.32 -13.70
CA TYR A 161 3.20 -7.63 -12.90
C TYR A 161 2.37 -6.39 -12.58
N ARG A 162 1.11 -6.61 -12.17
CA ARG A 162 0.17 -5.61 -11.69
C ARG A 162 -0.65 -6.14 -10.52
#